data_AF-A0A9X7T793-F1
#
_entry.id   AF-A0A9X7T793-F1
#
_cell.length_a   1.000
_cell.length_b   1.000
_cell.length_c   1.000
_cell.angle_alpha   90.00
_cell.angle_beta   90.00
_cell.angle_gamma   90.00
#
_symmetry.space_group_name_H-M   'P 1'
#
loop_
_entity.id
_entity.type
_entity.pdbx_description
1 polymer ?
#
loop_
_entity_poly.entity_id
_entity_poly.type
_entity_poly.pdbx_seq_one_letter_code
_entity_poly.pdbx_strand_id
1 'polypeptide(L)'
;MIVQKVIALLIMVIPAAIAMYGIKLIRDAFFYSTAPDVSFLWGKLILGVLAFAIPVLFIAGFILHHERKKNRVQPRFMIREAEDDE
;
A
#
# COMPACT_ATOMS: atom_id res chain seq x y z
N MET A 1 -24.33 -7.04 0.30
CA MET A 1 -23.67 -6.45 1.49
C MET A 1 -22.42 -7.19 1.97
N ILE A 2 -22.38 -8.54 1.98
CA ILE A 2 -21.17 -9.31 2.39
C ILE A 2 -20.30 -9.68 1.19
N VAL A 3 -20.92 -10.22 0.12
CA VAL A 3 -20.20 -10.67 -1.10
C VAL A 3 -19.35 -9.56 -1.72
N GLN A 4 -19.86 -8.34 -1.83
CA GLN A 4 -19.11 -7.18 -2.33
C GLN A 4 -17.89 -6.84 -1.47
N LYS A 5 -17.99 -6.98 -0.14
CA LYS A 5 -16.87 -6.74 0.79
C LYS A 5 -15.80 -7.83 0.66
N VAL A 6 -16.21 -9.08 0.49
CA VAL A 6 -15.30 -10.22 0.27
C VAL A 6 -14.57 -10.07 -1.07
N ILE A 7 -15.27 -9.66 -2.14
CA ILE A 7 -14.64 -9.40 -3.44
C ILE A 7 -13.61 -8.26 -3.33
N ALA A 8 -13.96 -7.15 -2.66
CA ALA A 8 -13.03 -6.05 -2.43
C ALA A 8 -11.79 -6.51 -1.63
N LEU A 9 -11.99 -7.35 -0.61
CA LEU A 9 -10.91 -7.95 0.17
C LEU A 9 -10.00 -8.82 -0.72
N LEU A 10 -10.58 -9.70 -1.55
CA LEU A 10 -9.84 -10.56 -2.46
C LEU A 10 -9.02 -9.75 -3.48
N ILE A 11 -9.56 -8.63 -3.97
CA ILE A 11 -8.83 -7.72 -4.86
C ILE A 11 -7.67 -7.04 -4.12
N MET A 12 -7.81 -6.74 -2.82
CA MET A 12 -6.73 -6.19 -2.00
C MET A 12 -5.65 -7.20 -1.61
N VAL A 13 -5.95 -8.50 -1.63
CA VAL A 13 -4.96 -9.54 -1.30
C VAL A 13 -3.81 -9.54 -2.30
N ILE A 14 -4.07 -9.29 -3.58
CA ILE A 14 -3.02 -9.24 -4.62
C ILE A 14 -1.97 -8.16 -4.32
N PRO A 15 -2.31 -6.87 -4.17
CA PRO A 15 -1.34 -5.84 -3.81
C PRO A 15 -0.68 -6.10 -2.46
N ALA A 16 -1.39 -6.66 -1.48
CA ALA A 16 -0.79 -7.05 -0.20
C ALA A 16 0.27 -8.15 -0.34
N ALA A 17 0.04 -9.15 -1.20
CA ALA A 17 1.01 -10.20 -1.50
C ALA A 17 2.26 -9.65 -2.22
N ILE A 18 2.05 -8.72 -3.17
CA ILE A 18 3.16 -8.01 -3.83
C ILE A 18 3.98 -7.22 -2.81
N ALA A 19 3.33 -6.55 -1.86
CA ALA A 19 4.03 -5.81 -0.80
C ALA A 19 4.88 -6.75 0.09
N MET A 20 4.35 -7.91 0.48
CA MET A 20 5.13 -8.92 1.22
C MET A 20 6.35 -9.40 0.42
N TYR A 21 6.18 -9.60 -0.89
CA TYR A 21 7.30 -9.95 -1.76
C TYR A 21 8.34 -8.82 -1.84
N GLY A 22 7.91 -7.55 -1.88
CA GLY A 22 8.79 -6.39 -1.81
C GLY A 22 9.66 -6.38 -0.55
N ILE A 23 9.08 -6.65 0.63
CA ILE A 23 9.83 -6.76 1.90
C ILE A 23 10.89 -7.87 1.82
N LYS A 24 10.54 -9.01 1.24
CA LYS A 24 11.50 -10.11 1.03
C LYS A 24 12.68 -9.68 0.17
N LEU A 25 12.44 -8.95 -0.93
CA LEU A 25 13.52 -8.43 -1.77
C LEU A 25 14.39 -7.41 -1.07
N ILE A 26 13.81 -6.53 -0.26
CA ILE A 26 14.56 -5.57 0.56
C ILE A 26 15.48 -6.33 1.52
N ARG A 27 14.94 -7.30 2.26
CA ARG A 27 15.71 -8.19 3.13
C ARG A 27 16.86 -8.83 2.34
N ASP A 28 16.56 -9.48 1.22
CA ASP A 28 17.55 -10.18 0.43
C ASP A 28 18.65 -9.21 -0.06
N ALA A 29 18.32 -7.98 -0.45
CA ALA A 29 19.32 -6.98 -0.85
C ALA A 29 20.32 -6.67 0.28
N PHE A 30 19.86 -6.56 1.53
CA PHE A 30 20.73 -6.32 2.69
C PHE A 30 21.53 -7.57 3.09
N PHE A 31 20.87 -8.73 3.22
CA PHE A 31 21.53 -9.95 3.71
C PHE A 31 22.47 -10.61 2.69
N TYR A 32 22.22 -10.48 1.38
CA TYR A 32 23.17 -10.98 0.38
C TYR A 32 24.37 -10.04 0.19
N SER A 33 24.22 -8.76 0.52
CA SER A 33 25.30 -7.78 0.40
C SER A 33 26.36 -7.86 1.52
N THR A 34 26.14 -8.70 2.53
CA THR A 34 27.15 -8.99 3.57
C THR A 34 28.08 -10.14 3.19
N ALA A 35 27.86 -10.80 2.05
CA ALA A 35 28.77 -11.82 1.54
C ALA A 35 30.04 -11.15 0.94
N PRO A 36 31.24 -11.69 1.21
CA PRO A 36 32.51 -11.04 0.90
C PRO A 36 32.75 -10.75 -0.59
N ASP A 37 32.09 -11.49 -1.48
CA ASP A 37 32.32 -11.42 -2.94
C ASP A 37 31.18 -10.73 -3.70
N VAL A 38 30.22 -10.11 -2.99
CA VAL A 38 28.99 -9.60 -3.60
C VAL A 38 28.84 -8.10 -3.35
N SER A 39 28.90 -7.31 -4.42
CA SER A 39 28.59 -5.88 -4.36
C SER A 39 27.13 -5.64 -3.95
N PHE A 40 26.86 -4.51 -3.30
CA PHE A 40 25.53 -4.19 -2.80
C PHE A 40 24.47 -4.21 -3.91
N LEU A 41 23.37 -4.95 -3.69
CA LEU A 41 22.36 -5.22 -4.71
C LEU A 41 21.35 -4.08 -4.84
N TRP A 42 21.80 -2.89 -5.25
CA TRP A 42 20.97 -1.68 -5.42
C TRP A 42 19.72 -1.91 -6.26
N GLY A 43 19.84 -2.68 -7.35
CA GLY A 43 18.69 -3.02 -8.20
C GLY A 43 17.60 -3.81 -7.45
N LYS A 44 18.00 -4.79 -6.61
CA LYS A 44 17.05 -5.54 -5.78
C LYS A 44 16.43 -4.66 -4.70
N LEU A 45 17.21 -3.76 -4.10
CA LEU A 45 16.71 -2.82 -3.10
C LEU A 45 15.64 -1.89 -3.70
N ILE A 46 15.94 -1.24 -4.82
CA ILE A 46 15.00 -0.31 -5.49
C ILE A 46 13.73 -1.06 -5.92
N LEU A 47 13.89 -2.23 -6.54
CA LEU A 47 12.75 -3.04 -6.97
C LEU A 47 11.91 -3.49 -5.77
N GLY A 48 12.55 -3.90 -4.67
CA GLY A 48 11.87 -4.25 -3.43
C GLY A 48 11.11 -3.07 -2.81
N VAL A 49 11.71 -1.88 -2.78
CA VAL A 49 11.07 -0.65 -2.29
C VAL A 49 9.87 -0.28 -3.15
N LEU A 50 9.98 -0.33 -4.48
CA LEU A 50 8.86 -0.04 -5.38
C LEU A 50 7.74 -1.08 -5.24
N ALA A 51 8.10 -2.37 -5.19
CA ALA A 51 7.16 -3.47 -4.98
C ALA A 51 6.45 -3.39 -3.61
N PHE A 52 7.05 -2.76 -2.61
CA PHE A 52 6.41 -2.51 -1.32
C PHE A 52 5.59 -1.21 -1.29
N ALA A 53 6.17 -0.09 -1.73
CA ALA A 53 5.58 1.23 -1.60
C ALA A 53 4.37 1.42 -2.51
N ILE A 54 4.42 0.97 -3.76
CA ILE A 54 3.32 1.17 -4.73
C ILE A 54 2.03 0.50 -4.25
N PRO A 55 2.02 -0.79 -3.86
CA PRO A 55 0.80 -1.43 -3.38
C PRO A 55 0.29 -0.84 -2.06
N VAL A 56 1.18 -0.46 -1.13
CA VAL A 56 0.80 0.15 0.14
C VAL A 56 0.11 1.50 -0.08
N LEU A 57 0.67 2.36 -0.93
CA LEU A 57 0.06 3.64 -1.29
C LEU A 57 -1.27 3.44 -2.00
N PHE A 58 -1.36 2.45 -2.89
CA PHE A 58 -2.61 2.10 -3.55
C PHE A 58 -3.70 1.66 -2.55
N ILE A 59 -3.37 0.75 -1.63
CA ILE A 59 -4.32 0.28 -0.60
C ILE A 59 -4.76 1.43 0.29
N ALA A 60 -3.82 2.24 0.78
CA ALA A 60 -4.12 3.40 1.63
C ALA A 60 -5.01 4.42 0.90
N GLY A 61 -4.70 4.73 -0.37
CA GLY A 61 -5.49 5.62 -1.21
C GLY A 61 -6.88 5.07 -1.51
N PHE A 62 -6.99 3.77 -1.81
CA PHE A 62 -8.27 3.12 -2.05
C PHE A 62 -9.16 3.17 -0.80
N ILE A 63 -8.61 2.82 0.38
CA ILE A 63 -9.36 2.85 1.64
C ILE A 63 -9.84 4.26 1.92
N LEU A 64 -8.96 5.26 1.80
CA LEU A 64 -9.33 6.65 2.01
C LEU A 64 -10.44 7.09 1.05
N HIS A 65 -10.32 6.76 -0.25
CA HIS A 65 -11.34 7.11 -1.24
C HIS A 65 -12.69 6.43 -0.94
N HIS A 66 -12.68 5.17 -0.53
CA HIS A 66 -13.90 4.42 -0.22
C HIS A 66 -14.62 4.95 1.03
N GLU A 67 -13.86 5.22 2.10
CA GLU A 67 -14.42 5.69 3.37
C GLU A 67 -14.81 7.18 3.32
N ARG A 68 -14.12 7.98 2.51
CA ARG A 68 -14.44 9.41 2.32
C ARG A 68 -15.84 9.62 1.74
N LYS A 69 -16.32 8.72 0.86
CA LYS A 69 -17.70 8.79 0.32
C LYS A 69 -18.79 8.63 1.38
N LYS A 70 -18.47 8.07 2.55
CA LYS A 70 -19.40 7.87 3.67
C LYS A 70 -19.11 8.82 4.84
N ASN A 71 -18.19 9.78 4.66
CA ASN A 71 -17.67 10.66 5.72
C ASN A 71 -17.19 9.90 6.99
N ARG A 72 -16.75 8.63 6.84
CA ARG A 72 -16.20 7.80 7.93
C ARG A 72 -14.68 7.94 8.05
N VAL A 73 -14.19 9.16 7.87
CA VAL A 73 -12.76 9.51 7.88
C VAL A 73 -12.53 10.60 8.91
N GLN A 74 -11.28 10.91 9.25
CA GLN A 74 -10.99 12.04 10.14
C GLN A 74 -11.57 13.35 9.58
N PRO A 75 -11.97 14.33 10.41
CA PRO A 75 -12.59 15.58 9.96
C PRO A 75 -11.83 16.32 8.84
N ARG A 76 -10.49 16.24 8.84
CA ARG A 76 -9.63 16.81 7.78
C ARG A 76 -9.90 16.25 6.39
N PHE A 77 -10.41 15.02 6.30
CA PHE A 77 -10.60 14.30 5.04
C PHE A 77 -12.07 14.16 4.63
N MET A 78 -13.02 14.60 5.47
CA MET A 78 -14.45 14.57 5.15
C MET A 78 -14.77 15.50 3.97
N ILE A 79 -15.86 15.22 3.27
CA ILE A 79 -16.44 16.14 2.29
C ILE A 79 -17.34 17.08 3.08
N ARG A 80 -17.03 18.38 3.09
CA ARG A 80 -17.89 19.40 3.71
C ARG A 80 -19.12 19.56 2.84
N GLU A 81 -20.30 19.44 3.43
CA GLU A 81 -21.55 19.84 2.77
C GLU A 81 -21.62 21.37 2.81
N ALA A 82 -21.96 21.99 1.68
CA ALA A 82 -22.07 23.43 1.54
C ALA A 82 -23.42 23.89 2.10
N GLU A 83 -23.56 23.88 3.41
CA GLU A 83 -24.67 24.51 4.14
C GLU A 83 -24.06 25.04 5.44
N ASP A 84 -23.66 26.32 5.40
CA ASP A 84 -23.53 27.28 6.52
C ASP A 84 -22.88 28.60 6.00
N ASP A 85 -23.19 29.01 4.77
CA ASP A 85 -22.92 30.37 4.24
C ASP A 85 -24.26 31.10 3.99
N GLU A 86 -25.24 30.92 4.89
CA GLU A 86 -26.40 31.82 5.04
C GLU A 86 -26.20 32.78 6.22
#